data_AF-A0A914KS12-F1
#
_entry.id   AF-A0A914KS12-F1
#
_cell.length_a   1.000
_cell.length_b   1.000
_cell.length_c   1.000
_cell.angle_alpha   90.00
_cell.angle_beta   90.00
_cell.angle_gamma   90.00
#
_symmetry.space_group_name_H-M   'P 1'
#
loop_
_entity.id
_entity.type
_entity.pdbx_description
1 polymer ?
#
loop_
_entity_poly.entity_id
_entity_poly.type
_entity_poly.pdbx_seq_one_letter_code
_entity_poly.pdbx_strand_id
1 'polypeptide(L)'
;MSECSMNFKGILETSKTLLVLNFEKFSLLDVSRILSLYSVLTISSCIIFCYTRSSTIWLAERFKEKGRDVALLHGELSVDERAKVVEKFKRGDQKILITTNVAARGLDIPQVSLVINYDPPVTYEEMPQPDFDTYLHRMGRTGRFGKPGIVINLADSDIAMNYVYQFQAHFGRVIQPLDANDYDQMERIEESTRQM
;
A
#
# COMPACT_ATOMS: atom_id res chain seq x y z
N MET A 1 23.50 -16.16 -10.63
CA MET A 1 22.27 -15.48 -11.11
C MET A 1 21.13 -16.02 -10.27
N SER A 2 20.63 -15.25 -9.30
CA SER A 2 19.79 -15.74 -8.21
C SER A 2 18.32 -15.90 -8.63
N GLU A 3 17.64 -16.87 -8.00
CA GLU A 3 16.19 -17.20 -8.11
C GLU A 3 15.25 -15.99 -8.03
N CYS A 4 15.71 -14.86 -7.49
CA CYS A 4 14.93 -13.62 -7.40
C CYS A 4 14.46 -13.14 -8.78
N SER A 5 15.34 -13.20 -9.80
CA SER A 5 15.08 -12.66 -11.15
C SER A 5 13.91 -13.29 -11.91
N MET A 6 13.54 -14.54 -11.60
CA MET A 6 12.42 -15.24 -12.26
C MET A 6 11.03 -14.82 -11.71
N ASN A 7 10.94 -14.28 -10.50
CA ASN A 7 9.67 -13.83 -9.90
C ASN A 7 9.26 -12.38 -10.29
N PHE A 8 10.17 -11.59 -10.88
CA PHE A 8 9.90 -10.19 -11.26
C PHE A 8 8.87 -10.09 -12.38
N LYS A 9 9.06 -10.90 -13.44
CA LYS A 9 8.20 -10.87 -14.63
C LYS A 9 6.74 -11.19 -14.28
N GLY A 10 6.53 -12.21 -13.45
CA GLY A 10 5.20 -12.61 -13.00
C GLY A 10 4.48 -11.57 -12.15
N ILE A 11 5.17 -10.68 -11.42
CA ILE A 11 4.52 -9.61 -10.64
C ILE A 11 4.07 -8.46 -11.54
N LEU A 12 4.81 -8.18 -12.62
CA LEU A 12 4.50 -7.11 -13.57
C LEU A 12 3.46 -7.53 -14.62
N GLU A 13 3.38 -8.83 -14.91
CA GLU A 13 2.41 -9.42 -15.86
C GLU A 13 1.00 -9.55 -15.28
N THR A 14 0.82 -9.42 -13.97
CA THR A 14 -0.50 -9.52 -13.34
C THR A 14 -1.37 -8.27 -13.56
N SER A 15 -2.68 -8.49 -13.54
CA SER A 15 -3.73 -7.46 -13.58
C SER A 15 -3.68 -6.55 -12.35
N LYS A 16 -2.86 -5.50 -12.41
CA LYS A 16 -2.74 -4.47 -11.37
C LYS A 16 -3.02 -3.08 -11.92
N THR A 17 -3.89 -2.35 -11.22
CA THR A 17 -4.14 -0.93 -11.43
C THR A 17 -3.23 -0.13 -10.50
N LEU A 18 -2.39 0.73 -11.07
CA LEU A 18 -1.47 1.59 -10.33
C LEU A 18 -1.99 3.03 -10.34
N LEU A 19 -2.14 3.60 -9.15
CA LEU A 19 -2.71 4.93 -8.95
C LEU A 19 -1.77 5.81 -8.13
N VAL A 20 -1.84 7.11 -8.33
CA VAL A 20 -1.20 8.13 -7.50
C VAL A 20 -2.24 9.14 -7.04
N LEU A 21 -2.26 9.43 -5.74
CA LEU A 21 -3.16 10.39 -5.14
C LEU A 21 -2.33 11.49 -4.48
N ASN A 22 -2.52 12.72 -4.97
CA ASN A 22 -1.95 13.90 -4.35
C ASN A 22 -2.61 14.16 -3.01
N PHE A 23 -1.79 14.42 -2.01
CA PHE A 23 -2.19 14.39 -0.63
C PHE A 23 -1.50 15.50 0.17
N GLU A 24 -2.09 16.00 1.25
CA GLU A 24 -1.42 16.91 2.19
C GLU A 24 -1.23 16.19 3.53
N LYS A 25 -0.05 15.58 3.75
CA LYS A 25 0.18 14.72 4.92
C LYS A 25 -0.13 15.41 6.24
N PHE A 26 -0.63 14.62 7.18
CA PHE A 26 -1.01 15.02 8.54
C PHE A 26 -2.22 15.95 8.62
N SER A 27 -2.97 16.11 7.53
CA SER A 27 -4.26 16.78 7.57
C SER A 27 -5.31 15.89 8.29
N LEU A 28 -6.41 16.49 8.72
CA LEU A 28 -7.56 15.72 9.23
C LEU A 28 -8.26 14.90 8.13
N LEU A 29 -7.91 15.11 6.87
CA LEU A 29 -8.52 14.46 5.72
C LEU A 29 -7.82 13.16 5.28
N ASP A 30 -6.64 12.84 5.82
CA ASP A 30 -5.82 11.67 5.43
C ASP A 30 -6.60 10.38 5.49
N VAL A 31 -7.08 10.05 6.69
CA VAL A 31 -7.85 8.84 6.91
C VAL A 31 -9.20 8.93 6.22
N SER A 32 -9.83 10.11 6.16
CA SER A 32 -11.14 10.27 5.53
C SER A 32 -11.09 9.97 4.03
N ARG A 33 -10.03 10.40 3.33
CA ARG A 33 -9.78 10.09 1.92
C ARG A 33 -9.42 8.62 1.72
N ILE A 34 -8.61 8.02 2.59
CA ILE A 34 -8.36 6.58 2.50
C ILE A 34 -9.66 5.79 2.70
N LEU A 35 -10.53 6.21 3.63
CA LEU A 35 -11.81 5.58 3.88
C LEU A 35 -12.83 5.79 2.76
N SER A 36 -12.81 6.90 2.02
CA SER A 36 -13.70 7.07 0.85
C SER A 36 -13.36 6.08 -0.28
N LEU A 37 -12.09 5.69 -0.40
CA LEU A 37 -11.70 4.62 -1.32
C LEU A 37 -12.38 3.28 -0.97
N TYR A 38 -12.62 3.01 0.32
CA TYR A 38 -13.36 1.83 0.77
C TYR A 38 -14.86 1.87 0.49
N SER A 39 -15.44 3.05 0.28
CA SER A 39 -16.86 3.11 -0.08
C SER A 39 -17.12 2.77 -1.54
N VAL A 40 -16.13 2.97 -2.43
CA VAL A 40 -16.30 2.77 -3.87
C VAL A 40 -15.63 1.48 -4.36
N LEU A 41 -14.43 1.19 -3.87
CA LEU A 41 -13.66 0.02 -4.30
C LEU A 41 -14.04 -1.22 -3.49
N THR A 42 -14.12 -2.38 -4.13
CA THR A 42 -14.43 -3.65 -3.45
C THR A 42 -13.17 -4.18 -2.73
N ILE A 43 -12.87 -3.60 -1.56
CA ILE A 43 -11.66 -3.93 -0.79
C ILE A 43 -11.98 -5.01 0.25
N SER A 44 -11.37 -6.18 0.11
CA SER A 44 -11.46 -7.26 1.10
C SER A 44 -10.48 -7.04 2.26
N SER A 45 -9.23 -6.69 1.92
CA SER A 45 -8.17 -6.38 2.87
C SER A 45 -7.16 -5.41 2.25
N CYS A 46 -6.42 -4.71 3.11
CA CYS A 46 -5.46 -3.70 2.70
C CYS A 46 -4.22 -3.71 3.56
N ILE A 47 -3.08 -3.44 2.93
CA ILE A 47 -1.83 -3.10 3.64
C ILE A 47 -1.45 -1.66 3.34
N ILE A 48 -1.20 -0.89 4.39
CA ILE A 48 -0.69 0.47 4.32
C ILE A 48 0.76 0.47 4.80
N PHE A 49 1.68 0.81 3.89
CA PHE A 49 3.10 0.89 4.20
C PHE A 49 3.52 2.32 4.52
N CYS A 50 4.11 2.50 5.70
CA CYS A 50 4.71 3.76 6.13
C CYS A 50 6.24 3.64 6.20
N TYR A 51 6.93 4.78 6.15
CA TYR A 51 8.39 4.87 6.26
C TYR A 51 8.85 4.73 7.72
N THR A 52 8.22 5.47 8.64
CA THR A 52 8.61 5.49 10.06
C THR A 52 7.61 4.77 10.95
N ARG A 53 8.08 4.30 12.11
CA ARG A 53 7.23 3.77 13.18
C ARG A 53 6.24 4.83 13.68
N SER A 54 6.70 6.07 13.88
CA SER A 54 5.84 7.16 14.35
C SER A 54 4.67 7.39 13.40
N SER A 55 4.91 7.34 12.08
CA SER A 55 3.86 7.42 11.07
C SER A 55 2.84 6.28 11.19
N THR A 56 3.30 5.04 11.45
CA THR A 56 2.39 3.90 11.63
C THR A 56 1.48 4.05 12.84
N ILE A 57 2.03 4.53 13.97
CA ILE A 57 1.28 4.72 15.21
C ILE A 57 0.27 5.86 15.03
N TRP A 58 0.74 7.00 14.52
CA TRP A 58 -0.12 8.16 14.25
C TRP A 58 -1.28 7.80 13.33
N LEU A 59 -1.01 7.08 12.23
CA LEU A 59 -2.05 6.68 11.30
C LEU A 59 -3.05 5.73 11.95
N ALA A 60 -2.58 4.77 12.74
CA ALA A 60 -3.46 3.84 13.47
C ALA A 60 -4.39 4.56 14.46
N GLU A 61 -3.88 5.56 15.18
CA GLU A 61 -4.68 6.40 16.07
C GLU A 61 -5.75 7.17 15.30
N ARG A 62 -5.42 7.76 14.15
CA ARG A 62 -6.38 8.46 13.28
C ARG A 62 -7.47 7.53 12.73
N PHE A 63 -7.14 6.28 12.37
CA PHE A 63 -8.16 5.29 12.00
C PHE A 63 -9.08 4.95 13.18
N LYS A 64 -8.51 4.78 14.38
CA LYS A 64 -9.26 4.51 15.60
C LYS A 64 -10.22 5.65 15.96
N GLU A 65 -9.78 6.91 15.84
CA GLU A 65 -10.62 8.11 16.01
C GLU A 65 -11.82 8.13 15.04
N LYS A 66 -11.68 7.51 13.85
CA LYS A 66 -12.74 7.35 12.85
C LYS A 66 -13.56 6.06 13.04
N GLY A 67 -13.40 5.35 14.16
CA GLY A 67 -14.15 4.13 14.48
C GLY A 67 -13.75 2.93 13.63
N ARG A 68 -12.51 2.87 13.14
CA ARG A 68 -11.99 1.76 12.34
C ARG A 68 -10.82 1.11 13.06
N ASP A 69 -10.97 -0.16 13.40
CA ASP A 69 -9.88 -0.95 13.96
C ASP A 69 -8.90 -1.39 12.88
N VAL A 70 -7.61 -1.28 13.19
CA VAL A 70 -6.50 -1.62 12.29
C VAL A 70 -5.49 -2.51 12.98
N ALA A 71 -4.94 -3.46 12.26
CA ALA A 71 -3.79 -4.23 12.69
C ALA A 71 -2.55 -3.34 12.55
N LEU A 72 -1.79 -3.16 13.63
CA LEU A 72 -0.58 -2.33 13.64
C LEU A 72 0.65 -3.20 13.86
N LEU A 73 1.59 -3.17 12.91
CA LEU A 73 2.79 -3.99 12.94
C LEU A 73 4.04 -3.10 12.82
N HIS A 74 4.77 -2.92 13.93
CA HIS A 74 5.99 -2.12 14.00
C HIS A 74 7.16 -2.87 14.67
N GLY A 75 8.36 -2.30 14.60
CA GLY A 75 9.62 -2.97 14.99
C GLY A 75 9.77 -3.37 16.46
N GLU A 76 9.10 -2.69 17.39
CA GLU A 76 9.21 -2.98 18.83
C GLU A 76 8.36 -4.16 19.32
N LEU A 77 7.45 -4.67 18.49
CA LEU A 77 6.66 -5.84 18.87
C LEU A 77 7.55 -7.07 18.94
N SER A 78 7.42 -7.84 20.01
CA SER A 78 8.01 -9.18 20.12
C SER A 78 7.51 -10.09 19.01
N VAL A 79 8.23 -11.20 18.76
CA VAL A 79 7.85 -12.17 17.73
C VAL A 79 6.43 -12.70 17.95
N ASP A 80 6.05 -12.97 19.20
CA ASP A 80 4.72 -13.45 19.56
C ASP A 80 3.63 -12.39 19.33
N GLU A 81 3.91 -11.13 19.64
CA GLU A 81 2.99 -10.02 19.37
C GLU A 81 2.79 -9.80 17.88
N ARG A 82 3.88 -9.86 17.10
CA ARG A 82 3.82 -9.80 15.63
C ARG A 82 2.94 -10.91 15.06
N ALA A 83 3.11 -12.15 15.55
CA ALA A 83 2.31 -13.29 15.12
C ALA A 83 0.82 -13.07 15.41
N LYS A 84 0.47 -12.59 16.61
CA LYS A 84 -0.92 -12.28 16.99
C LYS A 84 -1.55 -11.19 16.12
N VAL A 85 -0.81 -10.13 15.79
CA VAL A 85 -1.30 -9.06 14.90
C VAL A 85 -1.58 -9.62 13.50
N VAL A 86 -0.65 -10.41 12.96
CA VAL A 86 -0.81 -11.04 11.64
C VAL A 86 -1.97 -12.05 11.65
N GLU A 87 -2.17 -12.78 12.74
CA GLU A 87 -3.28 -13.72 12.88
C GLU A 87 -4.64 -13.00 12.85
N LYS A 88 -4.81 -11.91 13.60
CA LYS A 88 -6.03 -11.08 13.55
C LYS A 88 -6.32 -10.57 12.14
N PHE A 89 -5.28 -10.14 11.44
CA PHE A 89 -5.39 -9.71 10.04
C PHE A 89 -5.81 -10.86 9.12
N LYS A 90 -5.19 -12.05 9.28
CA LYS A 90 -5.54 -13.26 8.50
C LYS A 90 -6.98 -13.72 8.71
N ARG A 91 -7.49 -13.62 9.95
CA ARG A 91 -8.87 -13.99 10.30
C ARG A 91 -9.91 -13.00 9.75
N GLY A 92 -9.48 -11.80 9.35
CA GLY A 92 -10.36 -10.73 8.87
C GLY A 92 -10.99 -9.90 9.99
N ASP A 93 -10.56 -10.11 11.25
CA ASP A 93 -10.99 -9.30 12.40
C ASP A 93 -10.62 -7.82 12.18
N GLN A 94 -9.48 -7.59 11.54
CA GLN A 94 -9.00 -6.28 11.13
C GLN A 94 -8.67 -6.33 9.65
N LYS A 95 -9.39 -5.54 8.83
CA LYS A 95 -9.22 -5.54 7.37
C LYS A 95 -8.05 -4.68 6.88
N ILE A 96 -7.49 -3.86 7.75
CA ILE A 96 -6.41 -2.92 7.44
C ILE A 96 -5.19 -3.30 8.27
N LEU A 97 -4.05 -3.51 7.62
CA LEU A 97 -2.75 -3.70 8.25
C LEU A 97 -1.86 -2.48 7.97
N ILE A 98 -1.46 -1.77 9.00
CA ILE A 98 -0.50 -0.65 8.92
C ILE A 98 0.87 -1.15 9.37
N THR A 99 1.90 -0.97 8.55
CA THR A 99 3.24 -1.49 8.85
C THR A 99 4.38 -0.72 8.21
N THR A 100 5.61 -0.98 8.65
CA THR A 100 6.85 -0.55 7.99
C THR A 100 7.49 -1.71 7.23
N ASN A 101 8.38 -1.40 6.28
CA ASN A 101 9.10 -2.42 5.51
C ASN A 101 9.83 -3.44 6.39
N VAL A 102 10.52 -2.94 7.42
CA VAL A 102 11.29 -3.78 8.35
C VAL A 102 10.36 -4.64 9.19
N ALA A 103 9.21 -4.11 9.59
CA ALA A 103 8.28 -4.83 10.44
C ALA A 103 7.59 -5.99 9.70
N ALA A 104 7.37 -5.87 8.40
CA ALA A 104 6.73 -6.88 7.56
C ALA A 104 7.66 -8.03 7.12
N ARG A 105 8.99 -7.89 7.23
CA ARG A 105 9.94 -8.95 6.80
C ARG A 105 9.89 -10.16 7.73
N GLY A 106 9.97 -11.35 7.14
CA GLY A 106 9.98 -12.62 7.86
C GLY A 106 8.61 -13.07 8.40
N LEU A 107 7.54 -12.34 8.08
CA LEU A 107 6.18 -12.71 8.45
C LEU A 107 5.40 -13.17 7.23
N ASP A 108 4.63 -14.24 7.41
CA ASP A 108 3.69 -14.73 6.40
C ASP A 108 2.43 -13.85 6.42
N ILE A 109 2.49 -12.69 5.75
CA ILE A 109 1.37 -11.77 5.59
C ILE A 109 0.58 -12.18 4.33
N PRO A 110 -0.75 -12.37 4.42
CA PRO A 110 -1.56 -12.81 3.29
C PRO A 110 -1.60 -11.76 2.17
N GLN A 111 -1.99 -12.22 0.98
CA GLN A 111 -2.25 -11.35 -0.15
C GLN A 111 -3.49 -10.48 0.10
N VAL A 112 -3.49 -9.27 -0.46
CA VAL A 112 -4.53 -8.27 -0.24
C VAL A 112 -5.09 -7.72 -1.54
N SER A 113 -6.30 -7.16 -1.50
CA SER A 113 -6.90 -6.48 -2.65
C SER A 113 -6.30 -5.10 -2.92
N LEU A 114 -5.83 -4.43 -1.87
CA LEU A 114 -5.30 -3.07 -1.96
C LEU A 114 -3.97 -2.91 -1.22
N VAL A 115 -2.99 -2.32 -1.89
CA VAL A 115 -1.75 -1.85 -1.27
C VAL A 115 -1.72 -0.33 -1.33
N ILE A 116 -1.50 0.32 -0.19
CA ILE A 116 -1.30 1.77 -0.10
C ILE A 116 0.14 2.04 0.33
N ASN A 117 0.89 2.75 -0.51
CA ASN A 117 2.15 3.36 -0.11
C ASN A 117 1.83 4.72 0.50
N TYR A 118 1.66 4.77 1.81
CA TYR A 118 1.47 6.03 2.54
C TYR A 118 2.73 6.91 2.43
N ASP A 119 3.88 6.25 2.49
CA ASP A 119 5.17 6.82 2.11
C ASP A 119 5.76 6.02 0.93
N PRO A 120 6.22 6.69 -0.14
CA PRO A 120 7.00 6.05 -1.19
C PRO A 120 8.18 5.26 -0.59
N PRO A 121 8.47 4.04 -1.06
CA PRO A 121 9.62 3.29 -0.58
C PRO A 121 10.91 3.97 -1.05
N VAL A 122 11.78 4.29 -0.09
CA VAL A 122 13.07 4.93 -0.34
C VAL A 122 14.18 4.19 0.38
N THR A 123 15.42 4.37 -0.09
CA THR A 123 16.63 3.91 0.59
C THR A 123 16.85 4.68 1.89
N TYR A 124 17.47 4.02 2.87
CA TYR A 124 17.76 4.60 4.20
C TYR A 124 19.14 5.27 4.21
N GLU A 125 19.38 6.19 3.28
CA GLU A 125 20.66 6.91 3.11
C GLU A 125 20.51 8.41 3.40
N GLU A 126 21.63 9.14 3.50
CA GLU A 126 21.63 10.60 3.76
C GLU A 126 20.80 11.37 2.72
N MET A 127 20.81 10.89 1.47
CA MET A 127 19.93 11.35 0.40
C MET A 127 19.04 10.19 -0.05
N PRO A 128 17.80 10.09 0.46
CA PRO A 128 16.90 9.00 0.11
C PRO A 128 16.69 8.91 -1.40
N GLN A 129 16.84 7.72 -1.96
CA GLN A 129 16.57 7.41 -3.37
C GLN A 129 15.38 6.45 -3.47
N PRO A 130 14.62 6.43 -4.58
CA PRO A 130 13.53 5.47 -4.74
C PRO A 130 14.05 4.03 -4.67
N ASP A 131 13.41 3.22 -3.82
CA ASP A 131 13.74 1.80 -3.65
C ASP A 131 12.80 0.94 -4.51
N PHE A 132 13.27 0.61 -5.72
CA PHE A 132 12.51 -0.15 -6.72
C PHE A 132 12.18 -1.57 -6.26
N ASP A 133 13.12 -2.26 -5.60
CA ASP A 133 12.92 -3.63 -5.13
C ASP A 133 11.83 -3.68 -4.06
N THR A 134 11.90 -2.78 -3.08
CA THR A 134 10.86 -2.66 -2.05
C THR A 134 9.52 -2.29 -2.68
N TYR A 135 9.49 -1.36 -3.63
CA TYR A 135 8.25 -1.00 -4.34
C TYR A 135 7.62 -2.22 -5.01
N LEU A 136 8.40 -2.99 -5.75
CA LEU A 136 7.92 -4.22 -6.39
C LEU A 136 7.43 -5.25 -5.37
N HIS A 137 8.15 -5.45 -4.26
CA HIS A 137 7.73 -6.37 -3.20
C HIS A 137 6.42 -5.96 -2.54
N ARG A 138 6.18 -4.65 -2.36
CA ARG A 138 4.92 -4.12 -1.86
C ARG A 138 3.80 -4.35 -2.86
N MET A 139 4.00 -4.01 -4.14
CA MET A 139 3.03 -4.28 -5.21
C MET A 139 2.72 -5.78 -5.35
N GLY A 140 3.72 -6.65 -5.17
CA GLY A 140 3.57 -8.10 -5.18
C GLY A 140 2.72 -8.69 -4.04
N ARG A 141 2.23 -7.86 -3.10
CA ARG A 141 1.24 -8.25 -2.09
C ARG A 141 -0.20 -8.24 -2.60
N THR A 142 -0.43 -7.74 -3.81
CA THR A 142 -1.73 -7.75 -4.47
C THR A 142 -1.65 -8.35 -5.86
N GLY A 143 -2.81 -8.54 -6.50
CA GLY A 143 -2.91 -8.96 -7.89
C GLY A 143 -2.27 -10.31 -8.17
N ARG A 144 -2.57 -11.34 -7.36
CA ARG A 144 -2.06 -12.71 -7.54
C ARG A 144 -3.20 -13.68 -7.86
N PHE A 145 -2.86 -14.77 -8.56
CA PHE A 145 -3.78 -15.87 -8.91
C PHE A 145 -5.01 -15.40 -9.73
N GLY A 146 -4.80 -14.50 -10.69
CA GLY A 146 -5.87 -13.97 -11.55
C GLY A 146 -6.87 -13.08 -10.81
N LYS A 147 -6.62 -12.73 -9.54
CA LYS A 147 -7.40 -11.71 -8.84
C LYS A 147 -6.86 -10.33 -9.20
N PRO A 148 -7.72 -9.34 -9.39
CA PRO A 148 -7.25 -8.00 -9.63
C PRO A 148 -6.67 -7.38 -8.36
N GLY A 149 -5.72 -6.47 -8.54
CA GLY A 149 -5.05 -5.79 -7.45
C GLY A 149 -4.91 -4.30 -7.68
N ILE A 150 -5.08 -3.50 -6.63
CA ILE A 150 -4.93 -2.05 -6.70
C ILE A 150 -3.71 -1.65 -5.87
N VAL A 151 -2.90 -0.75 -6.42
CA VAL A 151 -1.80 -0.11 -5.71
C VAL A 151 -1.99 1.39 -5.78
N ILE A 152 -2.01 2.06 -4.62
CA ILE A 152 -2.16 3.50 -4.51
C ILE A 152 -0.91 4.09 -3.87
N ASN A 153 -0.32 5.06 -4.54
CA ASN A 153 0.78 5.87 -4.02
C ASN A 153 0.25 7.19 -3.49
N LEU A 154 0.48 7.47 -2.21
CA LEU A 154 0.24 8.80 -1.68
C LEU A 154 1.48 9.66 -1.93
N ALA A 155 1.28 10.82 -2.52
CA ALA A 155 2.33 11.78 -2.77
C ALA A 155 1.97 13.10 -2.09
N ASP A 156 2.82 13.52 -1.16
CA ASP A 156 2.60 14.68 -0.28
C ASP A 156 3.44 15.90 -0.64
N SER A 157 4.29 15.75 -1.65
CA SER A 157 5.32 16.71 -2.03
C SER A 157 5.77 16.43 -3.46
N ASP A 158 6.40 17.42 -4.09
CA ASP A 158 7.01 17.26 -5.42
C ASP A 158 8.10 16.17 -5.41
N ILE A 159 8.80 16.00 -4.27
CA ILE A 159 9.79 14.94 -4.09
C ILE A 159 9.12 13.56 -4.14
N ALA A 160 8.02 13.38 -3.38
CA ALA A 160 7.27 12.12 -3.41
C ALA A 160 6.69 11.84 -4.80
N MET A 161 6.15 12.86 -5.48
CA MET A 161 5.69 12.75 -6.87
C MET A 161 6.81 12.36 -7.82
N ASN A 162 8.00 12.94 -7.67
CA ASN A 162 9.16 12.58 -8.47
C ASN A 162 9.57 11.11 -8.28
N TYR A 163 9.47 10.56 -7.06
CA TYR A 163 9.70 9.13 -6.85
C TYR A 163 8.65 8.27 -7.55
N VAL A 164 7.38 8.68 -7.55
CA VAL A 164 6.32 7.98 -8.30
C VAL A 164 6.62 7.97 -9.80
N TYR A 165 7.05 9.09 -10.38
CA TYR A 165 7.46 9.14 -11.79
C TYR A 165 8.65 8.23 -12.09
N GLN A 166 9.61 8.14 -11.18
CA GLN A 166 10.74 7.21 -11.32
C GLN A 166 10.29 5.75 -11.26
N PHE A 167 9.34 5.37 -10.38
CA PHE A 167 8.76 4.03 -10.39
C PHE A 167 8.05 3.73 -11.71
N GLN A 168 7.22 4.65 -12.20
CA GLN A 168 6.55 4.52 -13.50
C GLN A 168 7.55 4.29 -14.63
N ALA A 169 8.61 5.10 -14.71
CA ALA A 169 9.64 4.99 -15.73
C ALA A 169 10.42 3.68 -15.64
N HIS A 170 10.80 3.27 -14.42
CA HIS A 170 11.57 2.05 -14.19
C HIS A 170 10.79 0.78 -14.56
N PHE A 171 9.51 0.71 -14.19
CA PHE A 171 8.67 -0.47 -14.44
C PHE A 171 7.91 -0.44 -15.78
N GLY A 172 7.93 0.68 -16.50
CA GLY A 172 7.22 0.84 -17.77
C GLY A 172 5.69 0.69 -17.64
N ARG A 173 5.13 1.04 -16.49
CA ARG A 173 3.70 0.92 -16.18
C ARG A 173 3.12 2.27 -15.85
N VAL A 174 2.01 2.62 -16.50
CA VAL A 174 1.31 3.88 -16.24
C VAL A 174 0.74 3.87 -14.82
N ILE A 175 1.08 4.90 -14.04
CA ILE A 175 0.50 5.20 -12.74
C ILE A 175 -0.48 6.35 -12.96
N GLN A 176 -1.78 6.04 -12.89
CA GLN A 176 -2.83 7.01 -13.21
C GLN A 176 -3.10 7.93 -12.02
N PRO A 177 -3.27 9.25 -12.23
CA PRO A 177 -3.69 10.15 -11.16
C PRO A 177 -5.10 9.78 -10.70
N LEU A 178 -5.30 9.77 -9.39
CA LEU A 178 -6.56 9.51 -8.73
C LEU A 178 -7.01 10.76 -7.97
N ASP A 179 -8.21 11.25 -8.29
CA ASP A 179 -8.90 12.24 -7.48
C ASP A 179 -9.80 11.53 -6.47
N ALA A 180 -9.55 11.77 -5.18
CA ALA A 180 -10.33 11.18 -4.09
C ALA A 180 -11.80 11.63 -4.06
N ASN A 181 -12.16 12.66 -4.82
CA ASN A 181 -13.50 13.24 -4.89
C ASN A 181 -14.24 12.92 -6.20
N ASP A 182 -13.55 12.37 -7.19
CA ASP A 182 -14.15 11.96 -8.46
C ASP A 182 -14.65 10.50 -8.33
N TYR A 183 -15.89 10.36 -7.86
CA TYR A 183 -16.56 9.06 -7.72
C TYR A 183 -16.69 8.33 -9.07
N ASP A 184 -16.94 9.05 -10.16
CA ASP A 184 -17.06 8.46 -11.49
C ASP A 184 -15.73 7.86 -11.95
N GLN A 185 -14.60 8.54 -11.64
CA GLN A 185 -13.27 7.99 -11.88
C GLN A 185 -13.04 6.71 -11.08
N MET A 186 -13.39 6.70 -9.79
CA MET A 186 -13.26 5.52 -8.94
C MET A 186 -14.11 4.34 -9.43
N GLU A 187 -15.34 4.59 -9.89
CA GLU A 187 -16.20 3.55 -10.47
C GLU A 187 -15.60 2.98 -11.75
N ARG A 188 -15.11 3.83 -12.67
CA ARG A 188 -14.42 3.36 -13.89
C ARG A 188 -13.19 2.50 -13.56
N ILE A 189 -12.43 2.89 -12.53
CA ILE A 189 -11.26 2.13 -12.06
C ILE A 189 -11.71 0.78 -11.52
N GLU A 190 -12.74 0.74 -10.69
CA GLU A 190 -13.30 -0.49 -10.12
C GLU A 190 -13.84 -1.43 -11.21
N GLU A 191 -14.60 -0.91 -12.18
CA GLU A 191 -15.11 -1.68 -13.32
C GLU A 191 -13.98 -2.27 -14.16
N SER A 192 -12.98 -1.45 -14.50
CA SER A 192 -11.79 -1.91 -15.23
C SER A 192 -11.07 -3.00 -14.45
N THR A 193 -10.93 -2.82 -13.14
CA THR A 193 -10.26 -3.76 -12.23
C THR A 193 -11.01 -5.10 -12.16
N ARG A 194 -12.35 -5.12 -12.18
CA ARG A 194 -13.14 -6.37 -12.20
C ARG A 194 -13.11 -7.13 -13.52
N GLN A 195 -12.81 -6.45 -14.63
CA GLN A 195 -12.82 -7.03 -15.98
C GLN A 195 -11.47 -7.62 -16.40
N MET A 196 -10.41 -7.43 -15.61
CA MET A 196 -9.06 -7.98 -15.84
C MET A 196 -8.83 -9.37 -15.26
#